data_AF-A0A420ITJ3-F1
#
_entry.id   AF-A0A420ITJ3-F1
#
_cell.length_a   1.000
_cell.length_b   1.000
_cell.length_c   1.000
_cell.angle_alpha   90.00
_cell.angle_beta   90.00
_cell.angle_gamma   90.00
#
_symmetry.space_group_name_H-M   'P 1'
#
loop_
_entity.id
_entity.type
_entity.pdbx_description
1 polymer ?
#
loop_
_entity_poly.entity_id
_entity_poly.type
_entity_poly.pdbx_seq_one_letter_code
_entity_poly.pdbx_strand_id
1 'polypeptide(L)'
;MSYLFKTEGEGDEIDITNAEILTQLRINGCIKYTIEVYKSGNKHDKGLLNDYQGDFAGWTEQIFDIAHKTALKCSRDHLKRNGIFMHSGSGYKISRGLVKILDYDRLHEWPEDEILKMMNTDP
;
A
#
# COMPACT_ATOMS: atom_id res chain seq x y z
N MET A 1 -5.11 11.41 -8.91
CA MET A 1 -5.96 11.01 -7.76
C MET A 1 -5.64 11.97 -6.63
N SER A 2 -6.59 12.77 -6.14
CA SER A 2 -6.34 13.65 -4.98
C SER A 2 -6.43 12.82 -3.69
N TYR A 3 -5.45 12.98 -2.80
CA TYR A 3 -5.48 12.35 -1.49
C TYR A 3 -6.42 13.13 -0.57
N LEU A 4 -7.59 12.57 -0.28
CA LEU A 4 -8.57 13.15 0.65
C LEU A 4 -8.35 12.63 2.07
N PHE A 5 -7.16 12.88 2.61
CA PHE A 5 -6.80 12.61 4.01
C PHE A 5 -5.70 13.56 4.46
N LYS A 6 -5.66 13.85 5.77
CA LYS A 6 -4.63 14.72 6.36
C LYS A 6 -3.33 13.94 6.55
N THR A 7 -2.21 14.63 6.38
CA THR A 7 -0.85 14.11 6.47
C THR A 7 0.03 15.04 7.29
N GLU A 8 1.11 14.49 7.83
CA GLU A 8 2.23 15.23 8.42
C GLU A 8 3.51 14.43 8.18
N GLY A 9 4.66 15.11 8.06
CA GLY A 9 5.96 14.43 7.95
C GLY A 9 6.12 13.62 6.66
N GLU A 10 5.57 14.10 5.54
CA GLU A 10 5.78 13.46 4.24
C GLU A 10 7.27 13.47 3.88
N GLY A 11 7.86 12.29 3.72
CA GLY A 11 9.29 12.12 3.44
C GLY A 11 10.17 11.97 4.68
N ASP A 12 9.60 12.12 5.89
CA ASP A 12 10.31 11.82 7.13
C ASP A 12 10.39 10.30 7.34
N GLU A 13 11.52 9.82 7.87
CA GLU A 13 11.64 8.45 8.33
C GLU A 13 10.78 8.22 9.57
N ILE A 14 10.10 7.07 9.64
CA ILE A 14 9.26 6.70 10.80
C ILE A 14 9.93 5.56 11.54
N ASP A 15 10.36 5.82 12.78
CA ASP A 15 10.74 4.77 13.72
C ASP A 15 9.48 4.05 14.22
N ILE A 16 9.23 2.87 13.67
CA ILE A 16 8.06 2.05 14.02
C ILE A 16 8.11 1.47 15.44
N THR A 17 9.23 1.59 16.15
CA THR A 17 9.35 1.16 17.55
C THR A 17 8.92 2.25 18.53
N ASN A 18 8.81 3.49 18.07
CA ASN A 18 8.41 4.63 18.88
C ASN A 18 6.89 4.88 18.75
N ALA A 19 6.14 4.39 19.73
CA ALA A 19 4.68 4.51 19.73
C ALA A 19 4.17 5.96 19.80
N GLU A 20 4.96 6.92 20.32
CA GLU A 20 4.52 8.32 20.44
C GLU A 20 4.39 9.01 19.08
N ILE A 21 5.18 8.57 18.09
CA ILE A 21 5.18 9.15 16.75
C ILE A 21 4.29 8.39 15.75
N LEU A 22 3.78 7.21 16.13
CA LEU A 22 2.83 6.39 15.35
C LEU A 22 1.41 6.99 15.35
N THR A 23 1.30 8.24 14.90
CA THR A 23 0.01 8.94 14.76
C THR A 23 -0.58 8.71 13.37
N GLN A 24 -1.91 8.83 13.26
CA GLN A 24 -2.59 8.72 11.97
C GLN A 24 -2.05 9.69 10.91
N LEU A 25 -1.71 10.93 11.28
CA LEU A 25 -1.20 11.91 10.33
C LEU A 25 0.16 11.51 9.76
N ARG A 26 1.06 11.00 10.61
CA ARG A 26 2.40 10.53 10.22
C ARG A 26 2.32 9.29 9.34
N ILE A 27 1.52 8.29 9.73
CA ILE A 27 1.33 7.08 8.93
C ILE A 27 0.70 7.40 7.57
N ASN A 28 -0.29 8.30 7.53
CA ASN A 28 -0.84 8.78 6.26
C ASN A 28 0.22 9.48 5.40
N GLY A 29 1.09 10.29 6.01
CA GLY A 29 2.18 10.99 5.33
C GLY A 29 3.17 10.03 4.68
N CYS A 30 3.61 9.01 5.42
CA CYS A 30 4.50 7.97 4.90
C CYS A 30 3.86 7.20 3.73
N ILE A 31 2.61 6.74 3.88
CA ILE A 31 1.89 6.04 2.79
C ILE A 31 1.73 6.94 1.56
N LYS A 32 1.41 8.22 1.75
CA LYS A 32 1.26 9.15 0.62
C LYS A 32 2.59 9.37 -0.09
N TYR A 33 3.64 9.65 0.67
CA TYR A 33 4.97 9.91 0.13
C TYR A 33 5.49 8.72 -0.69
N THR A 34 5.44 7.51 -0.13
CA THR A 34 5.86 6.27 -0.82
C THR A 34 5.10 6.04 -2.13
N ILE A 35 3.77 6.22 -2.15
CA ILE A 35 2.99 6.11 -3.40
C ILE A 35 3.45 7.15 -4.44
N GLU A 36 3.75 8.39 -4.03
CA GLU A 36 4.25 9.41 -4.97
C GLU A 36 5.66 9.08 -5.49
N VAL A 37 6.53 8.52 -4.65
CA VAL A 37 7.84 8.01 -5.08
C VAL A 37 7.67 6.92 -6.13
N TYR A 38 6.81 5.91 -5.90
CA TYR A 38 6.56 4.83 -6.86
C TYR A 38 6.02 5.34 -8.20
N LYS A 39 5.11 6.31 -8.17
CA LYS A 39 4.61 6.96 -9.39
C LYS A 39 5.72 7.70 -10.14
N SER A 40 6.53 8.50 -9.44
CA SER A 40 7.62 9.26 -10.07
C SER A 40 8.68 8.35 -10.70
N GLY A 41 8.93 7.19 -10.07
CA GLY A 41 9.86 6.19 -10.55
C GLY A 41 9.28 5.22 -11.59
N ASN A 42 8.00 5.37 -11.97
CA ASN A 42 7.25 4.45 -12.83
C ASN A 42 7.45 2.97 -12.44
N LYS A 43 7.36 2.67 -11.14
CA LYS A 43 7.63 1.33 -10.60
C LYS A 43 6.44 0.41 -10.83
N HIS A 44 6.71 -0.81 -11.27
CA HIS A 44 5.71 -1.86 -11.50
C HIS A 44 6.27 -3.26 -11.19
N ASP A 45 5.36 -4.22 -11.06
CA ASP A 45 5.64 -5.64 -10.88
C ASP A 45 6.69 -5.90 -9.79
N LYS A 46 7.72 -6.69 -10.10
CA LYS A 46 8.75 -7.10 -9.13
C LYS A 46 9.55 -5.91 -8.58
N GLY A 47 9.75 -4.87 -9.39
CA GLY A 47 10.44 -3.66 -8.94
C GLY A 47 9.63 -2.94 -7.85
N LEU A 48 8.32 -2.79 -8.07
CA LEU A 48 7.42 -2.21 -7.09
C LEU A 48 7.29 -3.09 -5.84
N LEU A 49 7.23 -4.42 -6.00
CA LEU A 49 7.18 -5.35 -4.86
C LEU A 49 8.40 -5.17 -3.94
N ASN A 50 9.60 -5.16 -4.52
CA ASN A 50 10.84 -5.03 -3.76
C ASN A 50 10.91 -3.69 -3.02
N ASP A 51 10.58 -2.59 -3.69
CA ASP A 51 10.58 -1.25 -3.08
C ASP A 51 9.56 -1.18 -1.94
N TYR A 52 8.35 -1.71 -2.16
CA TYR A 52 7.29 -1.78 -1.14
C TYR A 52 7.70 -2.61 0.09
N GLN A 53 8.32 -3.77 -0.12
CA GLN A 53 8.85 -4.62 0.95
C GLN A 53 9.96 -3.94 1.75
N GLY A 54 10.82 -3.17 1.07
CA GLY A 54 11.88 -2.40 1.72
C GLY A 54 11.33 -1.24 2.55
N ASP A 55 10.48 -0.40 1.95
CA ASP A 55 9.97 0.82 2.59
C ASP A 55 9.08 0.53 3.81
N PHE A 56 8.35 -0.59 3.78
CA PHE A 56 7.44 -0.99 4.85
C PHE A 56 7.96 -2.21 5.65
N ALA A 57 9.26 -2.49 5.59
CA ALA A 57 9.86 -3.58 6.35
C ALA A 57 9.52 -3.46 7.85
N GLY A 58 9.01 -4.55 8.43
CA GLY A 58 8.61 -4.61 9.84
C GLY A 58 7.24 -3.99 10.17
N TRP A 59 6.54 -3.38 9.22
CA TRP A 59 5.19 -2.87 9.46
C TRP A 59 4.20 -4.02 9.69
N THR A 60 3.36 -3.86 10.71
CA THR A 60 2.34 -4.86 11.10
C THR A 60 0.93 -4.42 10.69
N GLU A 61 -0.06 -5.33 10.79
CA GLU A 61 -1.47 -5.00 10.52
C GLU A 61 -1.93 -3.84 11.41
N GLN A 62 -1.42 -3.78 12.65
CA GLN A 62 -1.73 -2.74 13.63
C GLN A 62 -1.21 -1.38 13.21
N ILE A 63 0.01 -1.30 12.65
CA ILE A 63 0.58 -0.05 12.15
C ILE A 63 -0.22 0.44 10.95
N PHE A 64 -0.58 -0.42 10.00
CA PHE A 64 -1.45 -0.04 8.89
C PHE A 64 -2.86 0.35 9.37
N ASP A 65 -3.41 -0.29 10.40
CA ASP A 65 -4.74 0.03 10.95
C ASP A 65 -4.82 1.45 11.56
N ILE A 66 -3.68 2.09 11.88
CA ILE A 66 -3.62 3.49 12.32
C ILE A 66 -3.99 4.45 11.17
N ALA A 67 -3.67 4.08 9.94
CA ALA A 67 -3.85 4.91 8.76
C ALA A 67 -5.33 5.20 8.48
N HIS A 68 -5.59 6.32 7.82
CA HIS A 68 -6.91 6.63 7.30
C HIS A 68 -7.30 5.62 6.21
N LYS A 69 -8.56 5.18 6.21
CA LYS A 69 -9.08 4.16 5.27
C LYS A 69 -8.82 4.52 3.80
N THR A 70 -8.87 5.81 3.45
CA THR A 70 -8.56 6.28 2.09
C THR A 70 -7.09 6.09 1.74
N ALA A 71 -6.15 6.29 2.67
CA ALA A 71 -4.72 6.07 2.43
C ALA A 71 -4.46 4.58 2.11
N LEU A 72 -5.06 3.67 2.89
CA LEU A 72 -4.99 2.22 2.64
C LEU A 72 -5.57 1.84 1.28
N LYS A 73 -6.72 2.41 0.90
CA LYS A 73 -7.31 2.20 -0.43
C LYS A 73 -6.42 2.72 -1.55
N CYS A 74 -5.84 3.91 -1.40
CA CYS A 74 -4.92 4.47 -2.40
C CYS A 74 -3.67 3.60 -2.57
N SER A 75 -3.08 3.11 -1.47
CA SER A 75 -1.93 2.20 -1.51
C SER A 75 -2.29 0.90 -2.23
N ARG A 76 -3.38 0.24 -1.79
CA ARG A 76 -3.90 -0.97 -2.45
C ARG A 76 -4.13 -0.75 -3.94
N ASP A 77 -4.88 0.28 -4.31
CA ASP A 77 -5.28 0.51 -5.70
C ASP A 77 -4.07 0.88 -6.57
N HIS A 78 -3.04 1.50 -5.99
CA HIS A 78 -1.78 1.76 -6.67
C HIS A 78 -1.00 0.46 -6.91
N LEU A 79 -0.79 -0.36 -5.88
CA LEU A 79 -0.14 -1.67 -5.99
C LEU A 79 -0.86 -2.55 -7.03
N LYS A 80 -2.18 -2.62 -6.94
CA LYS A 80 -3.03 -3.44 -7.82
C LYS A 80 -2.89 -2.99 -9.29
N ARG A 81 -2.97 -1.69 -9.58
CA ARG A 81 -2.83 -1.17 -10.96
C ARG A 81 -1.44 -1.37 -11.55
N ASN A 82 -0.42 -1.61 -10.72
CA ASN A 82 0.97 -1.76 -11.15
C ASN A 82 1.47 -3.19 -10.96
N GLY A 83 0.57 -4.18 -11.07
CA GLY A 83 0.94 -5.60 -11.21
C GLY A 83 0.95 -6.42 -9.91
N ILE A 84 0.73 -5.81 -8.75
CA ILE A 84 0.74 -6.53 -7.47
C ILE A 84 -0.64 -7.05 -7.13
N PHE A 85 -0.82 -8.37 -7.21
CA PHE A 85 -2.07 -8.98 -6.80
C PHE A 85 -2.24 -8.96 -5.27
N MET A 86 -3.38 -8.45 -4.82
CA MET A 86 -3.79 -8.50 -3.43
C MET A 86 -5.14 -9.19 -3.32
N HIS A 87 -5.19 -10.25 -2.51
CA HIS A 87 -6.45 -10.91 -2.18
C HIS A 87 -7.43 -9.92 -1.54
N SER A 88 -8.68 -9.95 -1.99
CA SER A 88 -9.76 -9.11 -1.47
C SER A 88 -11.05 -9.91 -1.36
N GLY A 89 -11.95 -9.50 -0.46
CA GLY A 89 -13.20 -10.20 -0.20
C GLY A 89 -14.01 -9.53 0.91
N SER A 90 -15.28 -9.94 1.06
CA SER A 90 -16.13 -9.44 2.15
C SER A 90 -15.49 -9.73 3.51
N GLY A 91 -15.39 -8.72 4.38
CA GLY A 91 -14.74 -8.83 5.69
C GLY A 91 -13.21 -8.84 5.66
N TYR A 92 -12.57 -8.81 4.48
CA TYR A 92 -11.11 -8.77 4.38
C TYR A 92 -10.60 -7.34 4.57
N LYS A 93 -9.83 -7.12 5.64
CA LYS A 93 -9.20 -5.82 5.91
C LYS A 93 -8.11 -5.50 4.90
N ILE A 94 -8.06 -4.25 4.45
CA ILE A 94 -7.01 -3.79 3.52
C ILE A 94 -5.64 -3.84 4.18
N SER A 95 -5.51 -3.42 5.45
CA SER A 95 -4.28 -3.50 6.25
C SER A 95 -3.69 -4.91 6.25
N ARG A 96 -4.53 -5.94 6.47
CA ARG A 96 -4.11 -7.34 6.38
C ARG A 96 -3.57 -7.71 5.01
N GLY A 97 -4.23 -7.25 3.94
CA GLY A 97 -3.76 -7.47 2.57
C GLY A 97 -2.39 -6.84 2.31
N LEU A 98 -2.22 -5.60 2.73
CA LEU A 98 -0.98 -4.85 2.59
C LEU A 98 0.19 -5.52 3.33
N VAL A 99 -0.03 -5.98 4.56
CA VAL A 99 1.00 -6.72 5.33
C VAL A 99 1.36 -8.03 4.65
N LYS A 100 0.40 -8.79 4.13
CA LYS A 100 0.72 -10.06 3.44
C LYS A 100 1.62 -9.87 2.23
N ILE A 101 1.53 -8.73 1.54
CA ILE A 101 2.42 -8.42 0.40
C ILE A 101 3.88 -8.32 0.87
N LEU A 102 4.11 -7.89 2.12
CA LEU A 102 5.46 -7.82 2.69
C LEU A 102 6.13 -9.20 2.75
N ASP A 103 5.34 -10.26 2.88
CA ASP A 103 5.82 -11.64 2.98
C ASP A 103 5.86 -12.38 1.63
N TYR A 104 5.51 -11.74 0.52
CA TYR A 104 5.54 -12.38 -0.80
C TYR A 104 6.98 -12.72 -1.22
N ASP A 105 7.24 -13.99 -1.50
CA ASP A 105 8.51 -14.46 -2.07
C ASP A 105 8.63 -14.14 -3.57
N ARG A 106 7.48 -14.06 -4.25
CA ARG A 106 7.36 -13.77 -5.68
C ARG A 106 6.03 -13.08 -5.99
N LEU A 107 5.91 -12.55 -7.20
CA LEU A 107 4.63 -12.06 -7.70
C LEU A 107 3.62 -13.21 -7.78
N HIS A 108 2.46 -12.99 -7.19
CA HIS A 108 1.35 -13.93 -7.32
C HIS A 108 0.67 -13.77 -8.68
N GLU A 109 0.32 -14.90 -9.28
CA GLU A 109 -0.53 -14.92 -10.46
C GLU A 109 -1.91 -14.35 -10.11
N TRP A 110 -2.47 -13.62 -11.07
CA TRP A 110 -3.78 -13.02 -10.92
C TRP A 110 -4.86 -14.04 -11.29
N PRO A 111 -5.90 -14.21 -10.45
CA PRO A 111 -7.07 -14.98 -10.84
C PRO A 111 -7.71 -14.42 -12.12
N GLU A 112 -8.16 -15.28 -13.03
CA GLU A 112 -8.76 -14.87 -14.31
C GLU A 112 -9.94 -13.90 -14.12
N ASP A 113 -10.78 -14.10 -13.10
CA ASP A 113 -11.91 -13.23 -12.81
C ASP A 113 -11.47 -11.81 -12.37
N GLU A 114 -10.32 -11.71 -11.70
CA GLU A 114 -9.73 -10.42 -11.32
C GLU A 114 -9.08 -9.71 -12.51
N ILE A 115 -8.49 -10.46 -13.45
CA ILE A 115 -8.01 -9.92 -14.74
C ILE A 115 -9.19 -9.35 -15.53
N LEU A 116 -10.28 -10.11 -15.65
CA LEU A 116 -11.48 -9.66 -16.36
C LEU A 116 -12.10 -8.42 -15.72
N LYS A 117 -12.15 -8.34 -14.39
CA LYS A 117 -12.62 -7.12 -13.70
C LYS A 117 -11.74 -5.92 -14.04
N MET A 118 -10.42 -6.06 -14.01
CA MET A 118 -9.48 -4.99 -14.36
C MET A 118 -9.69 -4.46 -15.78
N MET A 119 -9.79 -5.36 -16.76
CA MET A 119 -10.00 -5.00 -18.17
C MET A 119 -11.32 -4.24 -18.41
N ASN A 120 -12.35 -4.51 -17.61
CA ASN A 120 -13.65 -3.87 -17.72
C ASN A 120 -13.78 -2.57 -16.91
N THR A 121 -12.75 -2.19 -16.13
CA THR A 121 -12.76 -0.99 -15.29
C THR A 121 -11.89 0.15 -15.86
N ASP A 122 -11.33 -0.01 -17.06
CA ASP A 122 -10.67 1.06 -17.82
C ASP A 122 -11.73 1.88 -18.59
N PRO A 123 -11.92 3.18 -18.31
CA PRO A 123 -12.70 4.09 -19.16
C PRO A 123 -11.93 4.56 -20.40
#